data_AF-A0A2P6W7I4-F1
#
_entry.id   AF-A0A2P6W7I4-F1
#
_cell.length_a   1.000
_cell.length_b   1.000
_cell.length_c   1.000
_cell.angle_alpha   90.00
_cell.angle_beta   90.00
_cell.angle_gamma   90.00
#
_symmetry.space_group_name_H-M   'P 1'
#
loop_
_entity.id
_entity.type
_entity.pdbx_description
1 polymer ?
#
loop_
_entity_poly.entity_id
_entity_poly.type
_entity_poly.pdbx_seq_one_letter_code
_entity_poly.pdbx_strand_id
1 'polypeptide(L)' 'MEKQVWGKAKQYMTSDAKDRLSNIKAADKRKALSIAQQIARMGETGRISKIDSSQMKNILRSIENEKQESQSDIKFRR' A
#
# COMPACT_ATOMS: atom_id res chain seq x y z
N MET A 1 -4.24 15.97 4.46
CA MET A 1 -4.10 14.59 4.98
C MET A 1 -3.14 13.72 4.17
N GLU A 2 -3.21 13.71 2.83
CA GLU A 2 -2.34 12.83 2.01
C GLU A 2 -0.83 12.97 2.32
N LYS A 3 -0.30 14.20 2.40
CA LYS A 3 1.13 14.46 2.70
C LYS A 3 1.64 13.78 3.98
N GLN A 4 0.80 13.68 5.01
CA GLN A 4 1.14 13.00 6.27
C GLN A 4 1.29 11.49 6.08
N VAL A 5 0.39 10.88 5.31
CA VAL A 5 0.44 9.44 5.01
C VAL A 5 1.71 9.10 4.24
N TRP A 6 2.08 9.91 3.23
CA TRP A 6 3.32 9.71 2.49
C TRP A 6 4.56 9.83 3.38
N GLY A 7 4.56 10.79 4.31
CA GLY A 7 5.65 10.96 5.28
C GLY A 7 5.80 9.75 6.19
N LYS A 8 4.69 9.30 6.79
CA LYS A 8 4.67 8.11 7.66
C LYS A 8 5.08 6.85 6.91
N ALA A 9 4.50 6.59 5.74
CA ALA A 9 4.85 5.43 4.92
C ALA A 9 6.36 5.39 4.61
N LYS A 10 6.95 6.52 4.22
CA LYS A 10 8.39 6.62 3.94
C LYS A 10 9.28 6.30 5.15
N GLN A 11 8.82 6.48 6.39
CA GLN A 11 9.60 6.11 7.58
C GLN A 11 9.73 4.60 7.72
N TYR A 12 8.72 3.85 7.28
CA TYR A 12 8.67 2.39 7.34
C TYR A 12 9.11 1.72 6.04
N MET A 13 9.84 2.41 5.16
CA MET A 13 10.25 1.89 3.84
C MET A 13 11.76 2.01 3.65
N THR A 14 12.35 1.01 2.98
CA THR A 14 13.73 1.11 2.47
C THR A 14 13.82 2.09 1.30
N SER A 15 15.03 2.49 0.93
CA SER A 15 15.27 3.37 -0.23
C SER A 15 14.68 2.78 -1.51
N ASP A 16 14.92 1.49 -1.80
CA ASP A 16 14.34 0.79 -2.95
C ASP A 16 12.80 0.80 -2.97
N ALA A 17 12.19 0.64 -1.80
CA ALA A 17 10.74 0.65 -1.68
C ALA A 17 10.17 2.06 -1.93
N LYS A 18 10.87 3.12 -1.50
CA LYS A 18 10.49 4.52 -1.80
C LYS A 18 10.55 4.82 -3.29
N ASP A 19 11.56 4.30 -3.99
CA ASP A 19 11.68 4.48 -5.43
C ASP A 19 10.56 3.75 -6.18
N ARG A 20 10.26 2.50 -5.79
CA ARG A 20 9.10 1.77 -6.34
C ARG A 20 7.79 2.50 -6.09
N LEU A 21 7.57 3.02 -4.89
CA LEU A 21 6.36 3.79 -4.58
C LEU A 21 6.27 5.06 -5.42
N SER A 22 7.41 5.71 -5.70
CA SER A 22 7.46 6.89 -6.56
C SER A 22 7.12 6.56 -8.01
N ASN A 23 7.63 5.44 -8.53
CA ASN A 23 7.28 4.93 -9.86
C ASN A 23 5.78 4.57 -9.95
N ILE A 24 5.25 3.86 -8.95
CA ILE A 24 3.82 3.53 -8.90
C ILE A 24 2.99 4.81 -8.80
N LYS A 25 3.42 5.81 -8.02
CA LYS A 25 2.72 7.09 -7.90
C LYS A 25 2.67 7.85 -9.23
N ALA A 26 3.75 7.77 -10.02
CA ALA A 26 3.80 8.36 -11.36
C ALA A 26 2.84 7.67 -12.34
N ALA A 27 2.69 6.34 -12.22
CA ALA A 27 1.77 5.56 -13.07
C ALA A 27 0.30 5.64 -12.61
N ASP A 28 0.04 5.44 -11.31
CA ASP A 28 -1.28 5.48 -10.69
C ASP A 28 -1.19 6.02 -9.24
N LYS A 29 -1.56 7.29 -9.09
CA LYS A 29 -1.57 7.98 -7.81
C LYS A 29 -2.54 7.37 -6.80
N ARG A 30 -3.71 6.87 -7.23
CA ARG A 30 -4.72 6.29 -6.31
C ARG A 30 -4.21 5.00 -5.72
N LYS A 31 -3.65 4.12 -6.54
CA LYS A 31 -3.05 2.86 -6.11
C LYS A 31 -1.88 3.10 -5.16
N ALA A 32 -0.99 4.05 -5.50
CA ALA A 32 0.13 4.41 -4.64
C ALA A 32 -0.33 4.96 -3.27
N LEU A 33 -1.42 5.73 -3.23
CA LEU A 33 -1.99 6.23 -1.97
C LEU A 33 -2.52 5.09 -1.10
N SER A 34 -3.24 4.12 -1.67
CA SER A 34 -3.71 2.94 -0.92
C SER A 34 -2.56 2.14 -0.31
N ILE A 35 -1.47 1.97 -1.06
CA ILE A 35 -0.26 1.31 -0.55
C ILE A 35 0.33 2.12 0.60
N ALA A 36 0.54 3.42 0.42
CA ALA A 36 1.09 4.28 1.47
C ALA A 36 0.24 4.25 2.75
N GLN A 37 -1.09 4.24 2.64
CA GLN A 37 -1.99 4.09 3.77
C GLN A 37 -1.83 2.75 4.49
N GLN A 38 -1.76 1.65 3.74
CA GLN A 38 -1.59 0.32 4.33
C GLN A 38 -0.24 0.21 5.04
N ILE A 39 0.84 0.70 4.42
CA ILE A 39 2.18 0.72 5.01
C ILE A 39 2.21 1.57 6.28
N ALA A 40 1.65 2.78 6.25
CA ALA A 40 1.59 3.64 7.42
C ALA A 40 0.85 2.95 8.58
N ARG A 41 -0.31 2.34 8.30
CA ARG A 41 -1.10 1.61 9.30
C ARG A 41 -0.35 0.41 9.88
N MET A 42 0.34 -0.36 9.05
CA MET A 42 1.14 -1.51 9.50
C MET A 42 2.34 -1.06 10.35
N GLY A 43 2.99 0.04 9.99
CA GLY A 43 4.08 0.64 10.78
C GLY A 43 3.60 1.19 12.11
N GLU A 44 2.45 1.87 12.14
CA GLU A 44 1.84 2.41 13.36
C GLU A 44 1.39 1.32 14.32
N THR A 45 0.96 0.16 13.80
CA THR A 45 0.56 -1.00 14.63
C THR A 45 1.74 -1.86 15.09
N GLY A 46 2.97 -1.51 14.71
CA GLY A 46 4.18 -2.26 15.07
C GLY A 46 4.29 -3.63 14.38
N ARG A 47 3.44 -3.93 13.39
CA ARG A 47 3.48 -5.17 12.61
C ARG A 47 4.70 -5.27 11.70
N ILE A 48 5.30 -4.14 11.37
CA ILE A 48 6.46 -4.02 10.49
C ILE A 48 7.40 -2.94 11.01
N SER A 49 8.70 -3.17 10.84
CA SER A 49 9.72 -2.16 11.17
C SER A 49 10.18 -1.41 9.91
N LYS A 50 10.46 -2.14 8.83
CA LYS A 50 10.78 -1.60 7.50
C LYS A 50 10.29 -2.56 6.42
N ILE A 51 9.70 -2.00 5.37
CA ILE A 51 9.27 -2.72 4.18
C ILE A 51 10.33 -2.61 3.11
N ASP A 52 10.77 -3.77 2.62
CA ASP A 52 11.64 -3.87 1.45
C ASP A 52 10.84 -3.90 0.13
N SER A 53 11.56 -3.93 -0.98
CA SER A 53 10.97 -3.89 -2.30
C SER A 53 10.08 -5.12 -2.60
N SER A 54 10.41 -6.29 -2.05
CA SER A 54 9.70 -7.57 -2.22
C SER A 54 8.41 -7.60 -1.41
N GLN A 55 8.46 -7.20 -0.14
CA GLN A 55 7.29 -7.06 0.72
C GLN A 55 6.30 -6.04 0.17
N MET A 56 6.80 -4.95 -0.40
CA MET A 56 5.96 -3.96 -1.06
C MET A 56 5.20 -4.53 -2.27
N LYS A 57 5.82 -5.43 -3.04
CA LYS A 57 5.16 -6.12 -4.16
C LYS A 57 4.06 -7.05 -3.66
N ASN A 58 4.27 -7.72 -2.52
CA ASN A 58 3.25 -8.57 -1.90
C ASN A 58 2.05 -7.74 -1.44
N ILE A 59 2.30 -6.61 -0.79
CA ILE A 59 1.27 -5.65 -0.35
C ILE A 59 0.47 -5.13 -1.55
N LEU A 60 1.15 -4.75 -2.62
CA LEU A 60 0.51 -4.34 -3.87
C LEU A 60 -0.45 -5.43 -4.39
N ARG A 61 0.02 -6.68 -4.46
CA ARG A 61 -0.78 -7.82 -4.92
C ARG A 61 -1.98 -8.10 -4.00
N SER A 62 -1.80 -7.97 -2.69
CA SER A 62 -2.89 -8.10 -1.71
C SER A 62 -3.96 -7.04 -1.89
N ILE A 63 -3.59 -5.77 -2.12
CA ILE A 63 -4.56 -4.69 -2.38
C ILE A 63 -5.33 -4.93 -3.69
N GLU A 64 -4.68 -5.48 -4.71
CA GLU A 64 -5.34 -5.84 -5.97
C GLU A 64 -6.34 -6.98 -5.77
N ASN A 65 -5.97 -8.01 -5.01
CA ASN A 65 -6.83 -9.14 -4.70
C ASN A 65 -8.01 -8.76 -3.79
N GLU A 66 -7.81 -7.96 -2.73
CA GLU A 66 -8.89 -7.49 -1.84
C GLU A 66 -9.97 -6.69 -2.60
N LYS A 67 -9.55 -5.90 -3.60
CA LYS A 67 -10.49 -5.19 -4.49
C LYS A 67 -11.34 -6.14 -5.32
N GLN A 68 -10.81 -7.30 -5.68
CA GLN A 68 -11.46 -8.29 -6.54
C GLN A 68 -12.43 -9.17 -5.74
N GLU A 69 -12.08 -9.55 -4.51
CA GLU A 69 -12.98 -10.29 -3.60
C GLU A 69 -14.16 -9.42 -3.13
N SER A 70 -13.92 -8.15 -2.79
CA SER A 70 -14.99 -7.25 -2.34
C SER A 70 -16.09 -6.99 -3.39
N GLN A 71 -15.80 -7.17 -4.69
CA GLN A 71 -16.81 -7.08 -5.75
C GLN A 71 -17.61 -8.37 -5.96
N SER A 72 -17.06 -9.51 -5.53
CA SER A 72 -17.68 -10.83 -5.72
C SER A 72 -18.79 -11.09 -4.70
N ASP A 73 -18.58 -10.72 -3.44
CA ASP A 73 -19.55 -10.93 -2.35
C ASP A 73 -20.86 -10.14 -2.49
N ILE A 74 -20.83 -9.00 -3.19
CA ILE A 74 -22.03 -8.17 -3.36
C ILE A 74 -22.99 -8.73 -4.43
N LYS A 75 -22.51 -9.59 -5.34
CA LYS A 75 -23.33 -10.13 -6.43
C LYS A 75 -24.22 -11.32 -6.04
N PHE A 76 -24.04 -11.92 -4.87
CA PHE A 76 -24.81 -13.10 -4.44
C PHE A 76 -25.96 -12.80 -3.47
N ARG A 77 -26.24 -11.53 -3.17
CA ARG A 77 -27.41 -11.09 -2.40
C ARG A 77 -28.43 -10.40 -3.30
N ARG A 78 -29.10 -11.17 -4.16
CA ARG A 78 -30.34 -10.73 -4.80
C ARG A 78 -31.28 -11.90 -5.05
#